data_AF-A0AAN5D5C1-F1
#
_entry.id   AF-A0AAN5D5C1-F1
#
_cell.length_a   1.000
_cell.length_b   1.000
_cell.length_c   1.000
_cell.angle_alpha   90.00
_cell.angle_beta   90.00
_cell.angle_gamma   90.00
#
_symmetry.space_group_name_H-M   'P 1'
#
loop_
_entity.id
_entity.type
_entity.pdbx_description
1 polymer ?
#
loop_
_entity_poly.entity_id
_entity_poly.type
_entity_poly.pdbx_seq_one_letter_code
_entity_poly.pdbx_strand_id
1 'polypeptide(L)'
;EQKQDKNSSDTRSMRKRRIPARYLDGGDGPFLKTVKSEPVEKQEKKKRSSSKGPAQLKLVKSENPEKNELDCPICENYSTRSVAGWDWHLKSRHSTTTLQAGYVLRCDCGHECYSAKHSRECDVANFTLLPKQQKMTPMCISCEKYPSTASGYYQHLSKHHKTSLAKNGLFLLCACGFKCTSRDNWKNHDNKCAGNDFTLHELDEE
;
A
#
# COMPACT_ATOMS: atom_id res chain seq x y z
N GLU A 1 55.30 36.70 -27.33
CA GLU A 1 55.76 35.41 -27.91
C GLU A 1 54.60 34.44 -28.01
N GLN A 2 54.39 33.90 -29.21
CA GLN A 2 53.38 32.89 -29.55
C GLN A 2 53.93 31.49 -29.27
N LYS A 3 53.13 30.62 -28.62
CA LYS A 3 53.23 29.15 -28.70
C LYS A 3 51.81 28.59 -28.63
N GLN A 4 51.16 28.36 -29.77
CA GLN A 4 51.14 27.14 -30.60
C GLN A 4 50.57 25.89 -29.92
N ASP A 5 49.49 25.45 -30.57
CA ASP A 5 48.60 24.33 -30.32
C ASP A 5 49.25 22.95 -30.34
N LYS A 6 48.64 21.99 -29.61
CA LYS A 6 48.60 20.58 -30.04
C LYS A 6 47.21 19.98 -29.83
N ASN A 7 46.52 19.88 -30.97
CA ASN A 7 45.36 19.03 -31.22
C ASN A 7 45.63 17.57 -30.79
N SER A 8 44.71 16.98 -30.02
CA SER A 8 44.61 15.54 -29.83
C SER A 8 43.27 15.08 -30.41
N SER A 9 43.34 14.45 -31.58
CA SER A 9 42.22 13.88 -32.30
C SER A 9 41.97 12.45 -31.81
N ASP A 10 41.00 12.30 -30.90
CA ASP A 10 40.56 10.98 -30.42
C ASP A 10 39.48 10.42 -31.36
N THR A 11 39.87 9.42 -32.16
CA THR A 11 38.99 8.72 -33.11
C THR A 11 38.32 7.55 -32.42
N ARG A 12 37.22 7.82 -31.71
CA ARG A 12 36.44 6.76 -31.06
C ARG A 12 35.61 5.97 -32.08
N SER A 13 36.15 4.80 -32.41
CA SER A 13 35.59 3.71 -33.20
C SER A 13 34.09 3.43 -32.93
N MET A 14 33.26 3.68 -33.95
CA MET A 14 31.85 3.28 -33.99
C MET A 14 31.73 1.77 -34.21
N ARG A 15 31.58 1.00 -33.13
CA ARG A 15 31.16 -0.42 -33.22
C ARG A 15 29.68 -0.48 -33.64
N LYS A 16 29.45 -0.72 -34.93
CA LYS A 16 28.14 -1.12 -35.49
C LYS A 16 27.67 -2.40 -34.80
N ARG A 17 26.63 -2.32 -33.98
CA ARG A 17 25.92 -3.50 -33.48
C ARG A 17 25.14 -4.12 -34.64
N ARG A 18 25.53 -5.31 -35.07
CA ARG A 18 24.72 -6.18 -35.94
C ARG A 18 23.43 -6.52 -35.19
N ILE A 19 22.30 -6.08 -35.72
CA ILE A 19 20.98 -6.60 -35.36
C ILE A 19 20.82 -7.90 -36.17
N PRO A 20 20.67 -9.08 -35.55
CA PRO A 20 20.29 -10.27 -36.29
C PRO A 20 18.83 -10.13 -36.74
N ALA A 21 18.65 -10.08 -38.05
CA ALA A 21 17.36 -10.32 -38.69
C ALA A 21 16.99 -11.80 -38.57
N ARG A 22 15.67 -12.05 -38.62
CA ARG A 22 14.96 -13.33 -38.80
C ARG A 22 14.45 -13.98 -37.51
N TYR A 23 13.15 -13.87 -37.30
CA TYR A 23 12.24 -15.01 -37.39
C TYR A 23 10.82 -14.46 -37.63
N LEU A 24 10.45 -14.33 -38.91
CA LEU A 24 9.07 -14.45 -39.34
C LEU A 24 8.97 -15.91 -39.77
N ASP A 25 8.24 -16.73 -39.03
CA ASP A 25 7.58 -17.87 -39.63
C ASP A 25 6.34 -18.24 -38.82
N GLY A 26 5.26 -18.46 -39.57
CA GLY A 26 3.93 -18.74 -39.07
C GLY A 26 3.86 -20.07 -38.35
N GLY A 27 3.02 -20.10 -37.32
CA GLY A 27 2.57 -21.31 -36.67
C GLY A 27 1.06 -21.23 -36.52
N ASP A 28 0.35 -21.71 -37.52
CA ASP A 28 -1.04 -22.13 -37.41
C ASP A 28 -1.18 -23.07 -36.21
N GLY A 29 -1.87 -22.61 -35.18
CA GLY A 29 -2.29 -23.44 -34.05
C GLY A 29 -3.80 -23.59 -34.03
N PRO A 30 -4.38 -24.67 -34.58
CA PRO A 30 -5.72 -25.08 -34.22
C PRO A 30 -5.61 -25.99 -33.00
N PHE A 31 -6.20 -25.61 -31.87
CA PHE A 31 -6.89 -26.56 -30.98
C PHE A 31 -7.60 -25.81 -29.86
N LEU A 32 -8.79 -25.27 -30.15
CA LEU A 32 -9.80 -25.08 -29.11
C LEU A 32 -10.22 -26.47 -28.63
N LYS A 33 -9.62 -26.93 -27.53
CA LYS A 33 -10.21 -28.04 -26.77
C LYS A 33 -11.50 -27.53 -26.16
N THR A 34 -12.60 -27.90 -26.79
CA THR A 34 -13.95 -27.87 -26.22
C THR A 34 -13.91 -28.60 -24.88
N VAL A 35 -13.92 -27.84 -23.79
CA VAL A 35 -14.13 -28.39 -22.45
C VAL A 35 -15.58 -28.85 -22.42
N LYS A 36 -15.79 -30.16 -22.43
CA LYS A 36 -17.09 -30.77 -22.10
C LYS A 36 -17.47 -30.29 -20.70
N SER A 37 -18.43 -29.38 -20.63
CA SER A 37 -19.15 -29.09 -19.40
C SER A 37 -19.91 -30.35 -19.00
N GLU A 38 -19.44 -31.00 -17.95
CA GLU A 38 -20.20 -32.03 -17.24
C GLU A 38 -21.49 -31.42 -16.69
N PRO A 39 -22.60 -32.19 -16.64
CA PRO A 39 -23.85 -31.72 -16.07
C PRO A 39 -23.66 -31.46 -14.58
N VAL A 40 -23.94 -30.23 -14.15
CA VAL A 40 -24.01 -29.85 -12.74
C VAL A 40 -25.10 -30.70 -12.08
N GLU A 41 -24.64 -31.72 -11.35
CA GLU A 41 -25.45 -32.57 -10.50
C GLU A 41 -26.15 -31.69 -9.46
N LYS A 42 -27.49 -31.74 -9.47
CA LYS A 42 -28.36 -31.05 -8.51
C LYS A 42 -28.02 -31.56 -7.11
N GLN A 43 -27.18 -30.82 -6.39
CA GLN A 43 -27.00 -31.06 -4.96
C GLN A 43 -28.30 -30.78 -4.22
N GLU A 44 -28.83 -31.84 -3.63
CA GLU A 44 -29.98 -31.85 -2.75
C GLU A 44 -29.84 -30.81 -1.64
N LYS A 45 -30.94 -30.08 -1.42
CA LYS A 45 -31.14 -29.18 -0.28
C LYS A 45 -31.10 -29.98 1.01
N LYS A 46 -29.91 -30.12 1.60
CA LYS A 46 -29.75 -30.59 2.98
C LYS A 46 -30.34 -29.53 3.92
N LYS A 47 -31.57 -29.79 4.39
CA LYS A 47 -32.26 -29.01 5.42
C LYS A 47 -31.32 -28.87 6.62
N ARG A 48 -30.72 -27.69 6.78
CA ARG A 48 -29.98 -27.34 7.99
C ARG A 48 -30.98 -27.20 9.12
N SER A 49 -30.83 -28.11 10.06
CA SER A 49 -31.51 -28.18 11.34
C SER A 49 -31.32 -26.88 12.13
N SER A 50 -32.45 -26.46 12.71
CA SER A 50 -32.64 -25.51 13.78
C SER A 50 -31.40 -25.26 14.65
N SER A 51 -30.74 -24.11 14.46
CA SER A 51 -29.78 -23.58 15.41
C SER A 51 -30.51 -22.73 16.45
N LYS A 52 -30.33 -23.14 17.70
CA LYS A 52 -30.77 -22.49 18.95
C LYS A 52 -30.59 -20.96 18.89
N GLY A 53 -31.61 -20.26 19.38
CA GLY A 53 -31.70 -18.80 19.34
C GLY A 53 -30.51 -18.08 19.98
N PRO A 54 -30.20 -16.87 19.50
CA PRO A 54 -29.11 -16.07 20.07
C PRO A 54 -29.43 -15.75 21.53
N ALA A 55 -28.48 -16.06 22.40
CA ALA A 55 -28.46 -15.54 23.76
C ALA A 55 -28.56 -14.01 23.67
N GLN A 56 -29.58 -13.43 24.29
CA GLN A 56 -29.72 -11.99 24.39
C GLN A 56 -28.57 -11.46 25.23
N LEU A 57 -27.52 -10.96 24.56
CA LEU A 57 -26.47 -10.17 25.19
C LEU A 57 -27.15 -8.96 25.83
N LYS A 58 -27.09 -8.90 27.17
CA LYS A 58 -27.55 -7.73 27.93
C LYS A 58 -26.67 -6.56 27.51
N LEU A 59 -27.29 -5.62 26.79
CA LEU A 59 -26.67 -4.38 26.34
C LEU A 59 -26.26 -3.57 27.58
N VAL A 60 -24.97 -3.56 27.92
CA VAL A 60 -24.43 -2.68 28.96
C VAL A 60 -24.51 -1.26 28.44
N LYS A 61 -25.43 -0.47 29.01
CA LYS A 61 -25.67 0.91 28.62
C LYS A 61 -24.52 1.76 29.16
N SER A 62 -23.63 2.24 28.29
CA SER A 62 -22.56 3.18 28.66
C SER A 62 -23.16 4.49 29.18
N GLU A 63 -22.69 4.96 30.33
CA GLU A 63 -23.21 6.13 31.07
C GLU A 63 -22.76 7.48 30.50
N ASN A 64 -21.99 7.50 29.39
CA ASN A 64 -21.58 8.75 28.73
C ASN A 64 -21.88 8.73 27.22
N PRO A 65 -23.11 9.09 26.81
CA PRO A 65 -23.61 8.88 25.45
C PRO A 65 -23.03 9.84 24.39
N GLU A 66 -22.29 10.88 24.77
CA GLU A 66 -21.82 11.93 23.86
C GLU A 66 -20.44 11.64 23.23
N LYS A 67 -19.69 10.63 23.70
CA LYS A 67 -18.27 10.46 23.31
C LYS A 67 -18.00 9.53 22.13
N ASN A 68 -19.01 8.86 21.57
CA ASN A 68 -18.82 7.74 20.63
C ASN A 68 -19.53 7.93 19.28
N GLU A 69 -19.75 9.17 18.87
CA GLU A 69 -20.29 9.46 17.53
C GLU A 69 -19.15 9.51 16.50
N LEU A 70 -19.32 8.77 15.40
CA LEU A 70 -18.42 8.74 14.27
C LEU A 70 -18.93 9.75 13.24
N ASP A 71 -18.31 10.92 13.22
CA ASP A 71 -18.70 12.03 12.35
C ASP A 71 -18.00 11.95 11.01
N CYS A 72 -18.74 12.18 9.92
CA CYS A 72 -18.15 12.22 8.59
C CYS A 72 -17.59 13.61 8.30
N PRO A 73 -16.28 13.75 8.05
CA PRO A 73 -15.68 15.06 7.79
C PRO A 73 -16.02 15.62 6.41
N ILE A 74 -16.59 14.79 5.52
CA ILE A 74 -17.00 15.19 4.16
C ILE A 74 -18.49 15.57 4.13
N CYS A 75 -19.30 15.03 5.05
CA CYS A 75 -20.74 15.28 5.10
C CYS A 75 -21.11 16.07 6.35
N GLU A 76 -21.60 17.30 6.18
CA GLU A 76 -21.94 18.22 7.28
C GLU A 76 -22.92 17.63 8.31
N ASN A 77 -23.84 16.74 7.90
CA ASN A 77 -24.94 16.26 8.74
C ASN A 77 -24.97 14.73 8.92
N TYR A 78 -23.83 14.04 8.77
CA TYR A 78 -23.77 12.60 8.99
C TYR A 78 -22.92 12.24 10.20
N SER A 79 -23.58 11.76 11.26
CA SER A 79 -22.97 11.10 12.40
C SER A 79 -23.59 9.71 12.60
N THR A 80 -22.80 8.77 13.12
CA THR A 80 -23.32 7.45 13.47
C THR A 80 -22.56 6.84 14.63
N ARG A 81 -23.23 6.06 15.48
CA ARG A 81 -22.59 5.30 16.56
C ARG A 81 -22.14 3.90 16.12
N SER A 82 -22.54 3.48 14.91
CA SER A 82 -22.28 2.14 14.40
C SER A 82 -21.13 2.14 13.41
N VAL A 83 -20.08 1.37 13.69
CA VAL A 83 -18.98 1.15 12.73
C VAL A 83 -19.48 0.57 11.40
N ALA A 84 -20.50 -0.29 11.44
CA ALA A 84 -21.10 -0.84 10.23
C ALA A 84 -21.86 0.24 9.44
N GLY A 85 -22.54 1.15 10.14
CA GLY A 85 -23.18 2.33 9.54
C GLY A 85 -22.16 3.25 8.87
N TRP A 86 -21.05 3.51 9.57
CA TRP A 86 -19.93 4.29 9.07
C TRP A 86 -19.32 3.70 7.79
N ASP A 87 -18.97 2.41 7.80
CA ASP A 87 -18.40 1.70 6.64
C ASP A 87 -19.37 1.71 5.44
N TRP A 88 -20.67 1.55 5.69
CA TRP A 88 -21.70 1.61 4.66
C TRP A 88 -21.84 3.02 4.09
N HIS A 89 -21.80 4.05 4.95
CA HIS A 89 -21.84 5.45 4.53
C HIS A 89 -20.67 5.81 3.62
N LEU A 90 -19.43 5.48 4.01
CA LEU A 90 -18.24 5.75 3.20
C LEU A 90 -18.32 5.07 1.82
N LYS A 91 -18.79 3.82 1.76
CA LYS A 91 -18.93 3.10 0.49
C LYS A 91 -20.05 3.67 -0.39
N SER A 92 -21.20 3.97 0.20
CA SER A 92 -22.40 4.39 -0.56
C SER A 92 -22.38 5.86 -0.97
N ARG A 93 -21.83 6.75 -0.13
CA ARG A 93 -21.81 8.20 -0.38
C ARG A 93 -20.52 8.68 -1.01
N HIS A 94 -19.39 8.09 -0.62
CA HIS A 94 -18.06 8.56 -1.03
C HIS A 94 -17.29 7.59 -1.91
N SER A 95 -17.85 6.40 -2.18
CA SER A 95 -17.15 5.32 -2.91
C SER A 95 -15.74 5.04 -2.36
N THR A 96 -15.56 5.18 -1.05
CA THR A 96 -14.28 5.06 -0.35
C THR A 96 -14.36 4.08 0.81
N THR A 97 -13.23 3.78 1.42
CA THR A 97 -13.11 2.98 2.65
C THR A 97 -12.50 3.81 3.76
N THR A 98 -12.68 3.39 5.03
CA THR A 98 -12.09 4.08 6.20
C THR A 98 -10.59 4.32 6.02
N LEU A 99 -9.86 3.31 5.52
CA LEU A 99 -8.43 3.40 5.24
C LEU A 99 -8.10 4.39 4.10
N GLN A 100 -8.84 4.35 2.99
CA GLN A 100 -8.62 5.25 1.84
C GLN A 100 -8.98 6.70 2.16
N ALA A 101 -9.98 6.91 3.02
CA ALA A 101 -10.35 8.22 3.53
C ALA A 101 -9.31 8.79 4.52
N GLY A 102 -8.28 8.02 4.88
CA GLY A 102 -7.23 8.48 5.79
C GLY A 102 -7.63 8.44 7.25
N TYR A 103 -8.51 7.52 7.64
CA TYR A 103 -8.93 7.32 9.03
C TYR A 103 -8.59 5.91 9.53
N VAL A 104 -8.53 5.78 10.85
CA VAL A 104 -8.45 4.50 11.57
C VAL A 104 -9.47 4.50 12.71
N LEU A 105 -10.14 3.38 12.91
CA LEU A 105 -11.10 3.21 14.01
C LEU A 105 -10.37 2.55 15.17
N ARG A 106 -10.25 3.28 16.29
CA ARG A 106 -9.64 2.74 17.52
C ARG A 106 -10.73 2.33 18.48
N CYS A 107 -10.75 1.05 18.84
CA CYS A 107 -11.62 0.52 19.87
C CYS A 107 -11.09 0.90 21.25
N ASP A 108 -11.98 1.05 22.25
CA ASP A 108 -11.61 1.27 23.65
C ASP A 108 -10.71 0.14 24.21
N CYS A 109 -10.77 -1.07 23.63
CA CYS A 109 -9.85 -2.17 23.96
C CYS A 109 -8.40 -1.94 23.48
N GLY A 110 -8.13 -0.84 22.77
CA GLY A 110 -6.83 -0.47 22.21
C GLY A 110 -6.58 -1.00 20.79
N HIS A 111 -7.48 -1.83 20.24
CA HIS A 111 -7.32 -2.38 18.91
C HIS A 111 -7.68 -1.38 17.81
N GLU A 112 -6.79 -1.20 16.84
CA GLU A 112 -7.02 -0.41 15.64
C GLU A 112 -7.58 -1.27 14.51
N CYS A 113 -8.66 -0.83 13.89
CA CYS A 113 -9.28 -1.53 12.78
C CYS A 113 -9.71 -0.58 11.65
N TYR A 114 -9.95 -1.16 10.48
CA TYR A 114 -10.36 -0.44 9.27
C TYR A 114 -11.70 -0.95 8.71
N SER A 115 -12.38 -1.84 9.45
CA SER A 115 -13.63 -2.46 9.04
C SER A 115 -14.48 -2.80 10.25
N ALA A 116 -15.78 -3.02 10.02
CA ALA A 116 -16.73 -3.46 11.04
C ALA A 116 -16.55 -4.91 11.54
N LYS A 117 -15.43 -5.57 11.25
CA LYS A 117 -15.18 -6.94 11.72
C LYS A 117 -14.95 -6.97 13.25
N HIS A 118 -14.08 -6.08 13.75
CA HIS A 118 -13.74 -6.06 15.18
C HIS A 118 -14.95 -5.72 16.07
N SER A 119 -15.86 -4.86 15.59
CA SER A 119 -17.09 -4.51 16.34
C SER A 119 -18.06 -5.68 16.55
N ARG A 120 -17.88 -6.80 15.84
CA ARG A 120 -18.66 -8.04 16.04
C ARG A 120 -18.00 -9.01 17.00
N GLU A 121 -16.71 -8.84 17.25
CA GLU A 121 -15.87 -9.75 18.05
C GLU A 121 -15.56 -9.15 19.44
N CYS A 122 -15.65 -7.83 19.60
CA CYS A 122 -15.38 -7.13 20.85
C CYS A 122 -16.66 -6.73 21.58
N ASP A 123 -16.78 -7.10 22.86
CA ASP A 123 -17.95 -6.76 23.70
C ASP A 123 -17.98 -5.28 24.13
N VAL A 124 -16.81 -4.62 24.15
CA VAL A 124 -16.62 -3.22 24.59
C VAL A 124 -16.56 -2.26 23.39
N ALA A 125 -17.37 -2.53 22.36
CA ALA A 125 -17.30 -1.95 21.01
C ALA A 125 -17.64 -0.44 20.89
N ASN A 126 -17.06 0.41 21.73
CA ASN A 126 -16.97 1.84 21.50
C ASN A 126 -15.77 2.11 20.61
N PHE A 127 -15.96 2.94 19.59
CA PHE A 127 -14.92 3.28 18.64
C PHE A 127 -14.76 4.79 18.56
N THR A 128 -13.52 5.23 18.51
CA THR A 128 -13.14 6.60 18.18
C THR A 128 -12.56 6.62 16.77
N LEU A 129 -13.01 7.56 15.95
CA LEU A 129 -12.41 7.83 14.65
C LEU A 129 -11.15 8.67 14.87
N LEU A 130 -9.99 8.13 14.50
CA LEU A 130 -8.74 8.87 14.52
C LEU A 130 -8.30 9.18 13.09
N PRO A 131 -7.81 10.39 12.80
CA PRO A 131 -7.12 10.62 11.55
C PRO A 131 -5.93 9.67 11.51
N LYS A 132 -5.87 8.82 10.47
CA LYS A 132 -4.70 8.02 10.22
C LYS A 132 -3.61 9.02 9.91
N GLN A 133 -2.61 9.14 10.78
CA GLN A 133 -1.39 9.83 10.42
C GLN A 133 -0.91 9.14 9.14
N GLN A 134 -1.04 9.83 8.01
CA GLN A 134 -0.48 9.36 6.77
C GLN A 134 0.98 9.14 7.11
N LYS A 135 1.43 7.89 7.04
CA LYS A 135 2.85 7.57 7.15
C LYS A 135 3.49 8.39 6.05
N MET A 136 4.05 9.54 6.42
CA MET A 136 4.62 10.48 5.46
C MET A 136 5.87 9.79 4.97
N THR A 137 5.73 9.07 3.86
CA THR A 137 6.89 8.61 3.16
C THR A 137 7.64 9.84 2.68
N PRO A 138 8.98 9.82 2.69
CA PRO A 138 9.75 10.96 2.26
C PRO A 138 9.37 11.33 0.82
N MET A 139 9.24 12.63 0.58
CA MET A 139 9.11 13.18 -0.76
C MET A 139 10.39 12.87 -1.54
N CYS A 140 10.25 12.57 -2.84
CA CYS A 140 11.40 12.37 -3.69
C CYS A 140 12.22 13.66 -3.80
N ILE A 141 13.54 13.57 -3.60
CA ILE A 141 14.43 14.75 -3.68
C ILE A 141 14.50 15.38 -5.07
N SER A 142 14.19 14.62 -6.12
CA SER A 142 14.26 15.09 -7.51
C SER A 142 12.89 15.45 -8.09
N CYS A 143 11.79 15.17 -7.38
CA CYS A 143 10.45 15.60 -7.78
C CYS A 143 9.43 15.51 -6.64
N GLU A 144 8.29 16.17 -6.75
CA GLU A 144 7.25 16.24 -5.70
C GLU A 144 6.39 14.96 -5.57
N LYS A 145 6.92 13.79 -5.89
CA LYS A 145 6.23 12.50 -5.71
C LYS A 145 6.54 11.88 -4.34
N TYR A 146 5.56 11.18 -3.79
CA TYR A 146 5.64 10.48 -2.50
C TYR A 146 5.51 8.95 -2.70
N PRO A 147 6.61 8.23 -2.97
CA PRO A 147 6.57 6.77 -3.10
C PRO A 147 6.05 6.13 -1.80
N SER A 148 5.08 5.23 -1.89
CA SER A 148 4.39 4.66 -0.73
C SER A 148 5.22 3.66 0.09
N THR A 149 6.35 3.20 -0.43
CA THR A 149 7.25 2.23 0.22
C THR A 149 8.70 2.58 -0.09
N ALA A 150 9.64 2.16 0.75
CA ALA A 150 11.06 2.39 0.52
C ALA A 150 11.56 1.70 -0.75
N SER A 151 11.11 0.47 -1.01
CA SER A 151 11.38 -0.24 -2.28
C SER A 151 10.84 0.54 -3.49
N GLY A 152 9.63 1.09 -3.36
CA GLY A 152 9.04 2.01 -4.34
C GLY A 152 9.87 3.27 -4.54
N TYR A 153 10.45 3.83 -3.48
CA TYR A 153 11.32 5.00 -3.53
C TYR A 153 12.59 4.72 -4.34
N TYR A 154 13.29 3.60 -4.09
CA TYR A 154 14.43 3.17 -4.90
C TYR A 154 14.07 2.97 -6.38
N GLN A 155 12.96 2.29 -6.63
CA GLN A 155 12.51 2.04 -7.99
C GLN A 155 12.15 3.34 -8.71
N HIS A 156 11.56 4.30 -8.00
CA HIS A 156 11.22 5.61 -8.52
C HIS A 156 12.47 6.40 -8.92
N LEU A 157 13.47 6.53 -8.03
CA LEU A 157 14.74 7.18 -8.32
C LEU A 157 15.44 6.56 -9.54
N SER A 158 15.49 5.22 -9.60
CA SER A 158 16.14 4.51 -10.69
C SER A 158 15.43 4.70 -12.03
N LYS A 159 14.10 4.55 -12.08
CA LYS A 159 13.32 4.60 -13.33
C LYS A 159 13.13 6.02 -13.86
N HIS A 160 12.86 6.98 -12.98
CA HIS A 160 12.50 8.34 -13.40
C HIS A 160 13.70 9.29 -13.45
N HIS A 161 14.63 9.16 -12.52
CA HIS A 161 15.73 10.12 -12.35
C HIS A 161 17.10 9.53 -12.70
N LYS A 162 17.16 8.23 -13.04
CA LYS A 162 18.41 7.50 -13.35
C LYS A 162 19.49 7.69 -12.26
N THR A 163 19.06 7.90 -11.01
CA THR A 163 19.92 8.17 -9.85
C THR A 163 19.71 7.13 -8.75
N SER A 164 20.50 7.19 -7.69
CA SER A 164 20.41 6.34 -6.50
C SER A 164 20.64 7.16 -5.23
N LEU A 165 20.22 6.67 -4.07
CA LEU A 165 20.42 7.37 -2.80
C LEU A 165 21.90 7.66 -2.52
N ALA A 166 22.76 6.64 -2.66
CA ALA A 166 24.21 6.79 -2.49
C ALA A 166 24.81 7.87 -3.39
N LYS A 167 24.33 8.03 -4.64
CA LYS A 167 24.80 9.08 -5.55
C LYS A 167 24.41 10.48 -5.11
N ASN A 168 23.35 10.62 -4.32
CA ASN A 168 22.91 11.90 -3.80
C ASN A 168 23.41 12.14 -2.37
N GLY A 169 24.29 11.30 -1.83
CA GLY A 169 24.73 11.42 -0.44
C GLY A 169 23.61 11.16 0.56
N LEU A 170 22.65 10.27 0.26
CA LEU A 170 21.49 9.99 1.10
C LEU A 170 21.38 8.52 1.50
N PHE A 171 20.63 8.24 2.57
CA PHE A 171 20.19 6.90 2.96
C PHE A 171 18.74 6.92 3.48
N LEU A 172 18.04 5.78 3.42
CA LEU A 172 16.77 5.62 4.13
C LEU A 172 17.03 4.96 5.48
N LEU A 173 16.40 5.48 6.52
CA LEU A 173 16.40 4.93 7.88
C LEU A 173 15.04 4.30 8.15
N CYS A 174 15.01 2.98 8.33
CA CYS A 174 13.80 2.30 8.80
C CYS A 174 13.51 2.67 10.26
N ALA A 175 12.24 2.65 10.67
CA ALA A 175 11.85 2.85 12.07
C ALA A 175 12.51 1.86 13.05
N CYS A 176 12.98 0.70 12.59
CA CYS A 176 13.76 -0.24 13.40
C CYS A 176 15.24 0.16 13.59
N GLY A 177 15.68 1.28 13.02
CA GLY A 177 17.07 1.76 13.05
C GLY A 177 17.95 1.27 11.91
N PHE A 178 17.45 0.42 11.02
CA PHE A 178 18.22 -0.08 9.88
C PHE A 178 18.46 1.01 8.82
N LYS A 179 19.74 1.30 8.53
CA LYS A 179 20.16 2.24 7.48
C LYS A 179 20.36 1.51 6.16
N CYS A 180 19.82 2.04 5.06
CA CYS A 180 20.03 1.48 3.73
C CYS A 180 20.37 2.55 2.69
N THR A 181 21.38 2.27 1.87
CA THR A 181 21.80 3.11 0.74
C THR A 181 21.51 2.46 -0.63
N SER A 182 21.18 1.16 -0.64
CA SER A 182 20.96 0.37 -1.85
C SER A 182 19.65 -0.41 -1.80
N ARG A 183 19.08 -0.69 -2.98
CA ARG A 183 17.84 -1.45 -3.13
C ARG A 183 17.97 -2.89 -2.63
N ASP A 184 19.12 -3.52 -2.87
CA ASP A 184 19.31 -4.93 -2.51
C ASP A 184 19.44 -5.11 -1.00
N ASN A 185 20.07 -4.16 -0.30
CA ASN A 185 20.08 -4.14 1.16
C ASN A 185 18.66 -4.02 1.73
N TRP A 186 17.81 -3.20 1.10
CA TRP A 186 16.42 -3.07 1.54
C TRP A 186 15.60 -4.33 1.32
N LYS A 187 15.72 -5.00 0.16
CA LYS A 187 14.96 -6.24 -0.10
C LYS A 187 15.23 -7.32 0.94
N ASN A 188 16.49 -7.46 1.37
CA ASN A 188 16.86 -8.42 2.41
C ASN A 188 16.29 -8.03 3.78
N HIS A 189 16.11 -6.74 4.02
CA HIS A 189 15.52 -6.20 5.24
C HIS A 189 13.99 -6.34 5.29
N ASP A 190 13.31 -6.10 4.16
CA ASP A 190 11.84 -6.16 4.03
C ASP A 190 11.24 -7.52 4.40
N ASN A 191 12.01 -8.61 4.21
CA ASN A 191 11.61 -9.95 4.63
C ASN A 191 11.67 -10.15 6.16
N LYS A 192 12.40 -9.29 6.88
CA LYS A 192 12.63 -9.38 8.34
C LYS A 192 11.88 -8.32 9.12
N CYS A 193 11.62 -7.18 8.50
CA CYS A 193 10.88 -6.06 9.08
C CYS A 193 9.73 -5.74 8.14
N ALA A 194 8.54 -5.51 8.69
CA ALA A 194 7.40 -5.09 7.89
C ALA A 194 7.66 -3.79 7.09
N GLY A 195 8.73 -3.04 7.39
CA GLY A 195 9.34 -2.08 6.46
C GLY A 195 8.47 -0.88 6.11
N ASN A 196 7.36 -0.71 6.81
CA ASN A 196 6.30 0.22 6.40
C ASN A 196 6.62 1.68 6.74
N ASP A 197 7.58 1.93 7.65
CA ASP A 197 7.97 3.27 8.09
C ASP A 197 9.45 3.49 7.84
N PHE A 198 9.76 4.55 7.10
CA PHE A 198 11.11 4.94 6.76
C PHE A 198 11.22 6.45 6.57
N THR A 199 12.39 6.99 6.88
CA THR A 199 12.73 8.42 6.74
C THR A 199 13.98 8.56 5.88
N LEU A 200 14.18 9.72 5.26
CA LEU A 200 15.33 10.02 4.40
C LEU A 200 16.32 10.89 5.18
N HIS A 201 17.60 10.54 5.14
CA HIS A 201 18.68 11.23 5.86
C HIS A 201 19.90 11.42 4.95
N GLU A 202 20.68 12.46 5.24
CA GLU A 202 21.96 12.74 4.59
C GLU A 202 23.05 11.83 5.18
N LEU A 203 23.95 11.33 4.33
CA LEU A 203 25.17 10.64 4.75
C LEU A 203 26.11 11.69 5.34
N ASP A 204 26.38 11.61 6.64
CA ASP A 204 27.40 12.45 7.27
C ASP A 204 28.75 12.23 6.56
N GLU A 205 29.35 13.30 6.06
CA GLU A 205 30.72 13.30 5.52
C GLU A 205 31.69 13.24 6.72
N GLU A 206 32.05 12.03 7.15
CA GLU A 206 33.15 11.81 8.11
C GLU A 206 34.54 12.08 7.50
#